data_AF-A0AAE5JWD3-F1
#
_entry.id   AF-A0AAE5JWD3-F1
#
_cell.length_a   1.000
_cell.length_b   1.000
_cell.length_c   1.000
_cell.angle_alpha   90.00
_cell.angle_beta   90.00
_cell.angle_gamma   90.00
#
_symmetry.space_group_name_H-M   'P 1'
#
loop_
_entity.id
_entity.type
_entity.pdbx_description
1 polymer ?
#
loop_
_entity_poly.entity_id
_entity_poly.type
_entity_poly.pdbx_seq_one_letter_code
_entity_poly.pdbx_strand_id
1 'polypeptide(L)'
;MALTDTKVRSAKPEEKEYSLVDGDGMSLLVKPGGSKYWRFRFRFGGKQHLMAFGVYPDVSLADARKKREEARKLVAAGIDPREHKRAVKEEQAKEIITFEKVAREWLVTNQKWSEDHANRVKKSLEDNIFPAIGARNIAELGTRDLLIPIKAVEKSGRLEVASRLQQRTTAIMRYAVQSGLIDYNPAQEMAGAVASSNRQHRPALELKRLQPEIENTITTFMLCCFILIYSFNFGG
;
A
#
# COMPACT_ATOMS: atom_id res chain seq x y z
N MET A 1 23.89 6.32 42.53
CA MET A 1 22.59 6.23 43.22
C MET A 1 21.50 6.41 42.18
N ALA A 2 20.51 5.53 42.13
CA ALA A 2 19.42 5.62 41.16
C ALA A 2 18.52 6.83 41.42
N LEU A 3 17.94 7.40 40.37
CA LEU A 3 16.99 8.50 40.50
C LEU A 3 15.64 7.97 40.98
N THR A 4 14.91 8.83 41.67
CA THR A 4 13.50 8.63 42.02
C THR A 4 12.65 9.61 41.21
N ASP A 5 11.39 9.26 40.96
CA ASP A 5 10.48 10.12 40.22
C ASP A 5 10.33 11.51 40.86
N THR A 6 10.25 11.56 42.20
CA THR A 6 10.24 12.82 42.97
C THR A 6 11.46 13.69 42.67
N LYS A 7 12.66 13.10 42.59
CA LYS A 7 13.91 13.82 42.32
C LYS A 7 14.00 14.33 40.88
N VAL A 8 13.46 13.57 39.93
CA VAL A 8 13.33 13.98 38.52
C VAL A 8 12.36 15.15 38.39
N ARG A 9 11.20 15.06 39.05
CA ARG A 9 10.19 16.12 39.05
C ARG A 9 10.70 17.41 39.71
N SER A 10 11.37 17.29 40.86
CA SER A 10 11.88 18.44 41.63
C SER A 10 13.13 19.08 41.05
N ALA A 11 13.80 18.46 40.07
CA ALA A 11 14.98 19.03 39.43
C ALA A 11 14.65 20.37 38.76
N LYS A 12 15.30 21.46 39.21
CA LYS A 12 15.10 22.81 38.69
C LYS A 12 16.16 23.15 37.64
N PRO A 13 15.84 23.96 36.63
CA PRO A 13 16.86 24.48 35.72
C PRO A 13 17.88 25.35 36.48
N GLU A 14 19.12 25.31 36.02
CA GLU A 14 20.23 26.14 36.48
C GLU A 14 20.76 26.99 35.31
N GLU A 15 21.65 27.94 35.57
CA GLU A 15 22.27 28.77 34.51
C GLU A 15 23.02 27.95 33.46
N LYS A 16 23.55 26.78 33.84
CA LYS A 16 24.25 25.83 32.96
C LYS A 16 23.52 24.50 32.94
N GLU A 17 23.63 23.78 31.83
CA GLU A 17 23.09 22.43 31.75
C GLU A 17 23.84 21.48 32.69
N TYR A 18 23.11 20.62 33.39
CA TYR A 18 23.67 19.63 34.30
C TYR A 18 22.98 18.28 34.11
N SER A 19 23.66 17.21 34.54
CA SER A 19 23.15 15.84 34.40
C SER A 19 22.97 15.17 35.74
N LEU A 20 21.79 14.59 35.97
CA LEU A 20 21.49 13.74 37.10
C LEU A 20 21.65 12.28 36.68
N VAL A 21 22.55 11.53 37.31
CA VAL A 21 22.85 10.14 36.94
C VAL A 21 21.84 9.19 37.57
N ASP A 22 21.23 8.31 36.75
CA ASP A 22 20.38 7.21 37.21
C ASP A 22 21.16 5.90 37.38
N GLY A 23 22.26 5.75 36.65
CA GLY A 23 23.08 4.55 36.65
C GLY A 23 23.00 3.80 35.33
N ASP A 24 23.89 2.82 35.17
CA ASP A 24 24.00 2.02 33.94
C ASP A 24 24.14 2.87 32.67
N GLY A 25 24.90 3.97 32.75
CA GLY A 25 25.09 4.90 31.64
C GLY A 25 23.89 5.80 31.34
N MET A 26 22.78 5.71 32.08
CA MET A 26 21.63 6.61 31.93
C MET A 26 21.71 7.82 32.85
N SER A 27 21.34 8.98 32.31
CA SER A 27 21.22 10.25 33.03
C SER A 27 20.06 11.09 32.52
N LEU A 28 19.59 12.00 33.36
CA LEU A 28 18.67 13.08 33.00
C LEU A 28 19.48 14.37 32.80
N LEU A 29 19.51 14.89 31.57
CA LEU A 29 20.08 16.20 31.27
C LEU A 29 19.02 17.27 31.50
N VAL A 30 19.28 18.20 32.42
CA VAL A 30 18.43 19.36 32.68
C VAL A 30 19.04 20.58 31.99
N LYS A 31 18.31 21.18 31.06
CA LYS A 31 18.74 22.41 30.39
C LYS A 31 18.33 23.67 31.16
N PRO A 32 19.02 24.81 30.97
CA PRO A 32 18.63 26.10 31.55
C PRO A 32 17.20 26.52 31.21
N GLY A 33 16.70 26.16 30.03
CA GLY A 33 15.31 26.38 29.63
C GLY A 33 14.26 25.45 30.27
N GLY A 34 14.63 24.66 31.28
CA GLY A 34 13.71 23.77 32.02
C GLY A 34 13.39 22.43 31.33
N SER A 35 13.78 22.25 30.07
CA SER A 35 13.63 20.98 29.35
C SER A 35 14.54 19.89 29.93
N LYS A 36 13.98 18.70 30.14
CA LYS A 36 14.66 17.56 30.77
C LYS A 36 14.74 16.40 29.79
N TYR A 37 15.95 15.94 29.46
CA TYR A 37 16.18 14.92 28.43
C TYR A 37 16.78 13.65 29.04
N TRP A 38 16.20 12.50 28.70
CA TRP A 38 16.81 11.22 29.00
C TRP A 38 17.96 10.92 28.05
N ARG A 39 19.15 10.74 28.60
CA ARG A 39 20.39 10.45 27.89
C ARG A 39 20.93 9.11 28.33
N PHE A 40 21.44 8.35 27.36
CA PHE A 40 22.08 7.07 27.60
C PHE A 40 23.43 7.03 26.89
N ARG A 41 24.47 6.78 27.68
CA ARG A 41 25.85 6.68 27.23
C ARG A 41 26.22 5.20 27.17
N PHE A 42 26.70 4.76 26.02
CA PHE A 42 27.15 3.39 25.80
C PHE A 42 28.45 3.36 25.00
N ARG A 43 29.11 2.20 24.96
CA ARG A 43 30.27 1.95 24.12
C ARG A 43 29.93 0.92 23.07
N PHE A 44 30.32 1.17 21.83
CA PHE A 44 30.14 0.28 20.70
C PHE A 44 31.31 0.48 19.75
N GLY A 45 31.89 -0.60 19.21
CA GLY A 45 33.05 -0.51 18.32
C GLY A 45 34.25 0.27 18.90
N GLY A 46 34.48 0.18 20.21
CA GLY A 46 35.56 0.90 20.91
C GLY A 46 35.34 2.41 21.11
N LYS A 47 34.23 2.97 20.62
CA LYS A 47 33.89 4.40 20.77
C LYS A 47 32.73 4.60 21.74
N GLN A 48 32.72 5.75 22.40
CA GLN A 48 31.63 6.14 23.29
C GLN A 48 30.56 6.90 22.49
N HIS A 49 29.31 6.50 22.65
CA HIS A 49 28.17 7.10 21.99
C HIS A 49 27.14 7.59 23.00
N LEU A 50 26.34 8.57 22.58
CA LEU A 50 25.25 9.16 23.35
C LEU A 50 23.94 9.01 22.57
N MET A 51 22.94 8.42 23.21
CA MET A 51 21.59 8.23 22.67
C MET A 51 20.58 8.99 23.52
N ALA A 52 19.56 9.55 22.89
CA ALA A 52 18.43 10.18 23.58
C ALA A 52 17.21 9.25 23.59
N PHE A 53 16.60 9.07 24.76
CA PHE A 53 15.40 8.24 24.94
C PHE A 53 14.09 9.02 24.93
N GLY A 54 14.16 10.35 25.07
CA GLY A 54 13.03 11.26 24.99
C GLY A 54 13.17 12.42 25.97
N VAL A 55 12.08 13.17 26.09
CA VAL A 55 11.95 14.33 27.00
C VAL A 55 11.01 13.94 28.13
N TYR A 56 11.29 14.40 29.35
CA TYR A 56 10.34 14.29 30.46
C TYR A 56 9.39 15.50 30.43
N PRO A 57 8.07 15.34 30.65
CA PRO A 57 7.40 14.14 31.19
C PRO A 57 6.91 13.12 30.14
N ASP A 58 7.00 13.40 28.84
CA ASP A 58 6.51 12.51 27.77
C ASP A 58 7.07 11.08 27.86
N VAL A 59 8.31 10.96 28.33
CA VAL A 59 8.93 9.69 28.69
C VAL A 59 9.16 9.68 30.20
N SER A 60 8.47 8.77 30.88
CA SER A 60 8.62 8.57 32.33
C SER A 60 9.99 7.98 32.68
N LEU A 61 10.40 8.07 33.95
CA LEU A 61 11.62 7.39 34.44
C LEU A 61 11.56 5.88 34.19
N ALA A 62 10.40 5.26 34.37
CA ALA A 62 10.20 3.84 34.15
C ALA A 62 10.40 3.47 32.66
N ASP A 63 9.81 4.24 31.75
CA ASP A 63 9.96 4.01 30.30
C ASP A 63 11.39 4.26 29.83
N ALA A 64 12.08 5.26 30.40
CA ALA A 64 13.49 5.50 30.13
C ALA A 64 14.36 4.30 30.55
N ARG A 65 14.07 3.67 31.70
CA ARG A 65 14.75 2.45 32.14
C ARG A 65 14.46 1.24 31.26
N LYS A 66 13.23 1.06 30.77
CA LYS A 66 12.90 0.00 29.79
C LYS A 66 13.70 0.18 28.50
N LYS A 67 13.70 1.39 27.92
CA LYS A 67 14.49 1.73 26.72
C LYS A 67 15.99 1.52 26.93
N ARG A 68 16.50 1.78 28.13
CA ARG A 68 17.89 1.49 28.52
C ARG A 68 18.18 -0.01 28.45
N GLU A 69 17.32 -0.84 29.02
CA GLU A 69 17.52 -2.29 29.01
C GLU A 69 17.47 -2.86 27.59
N GLU A 70 16.54 -2.41 26.76
CA GLU A 70 16.46 -2.76 25.34
C GLU A 70 17.75 -2.38 24.61
N ALA A 71 18.23 -1.13 24.78
CA ALA A 71 19.47 -0.67 24.17
C ALA A 71 20.69 -1.47 24.66
N ARG A 72 20.76 -1.83 25.95
CA ARG A 72 21.84 -2.66 26.49
C ARG A 72 21.82 -4.07 25.90
N LYS A 73 20.65 -4.67 25.71
CA LYS A 73 20.50 -5.98 25.05
C LYS A 73 21.03 -5.93 23.62
N LEU A 74 20.69 -4.88 22.87
CA LEU A 74 21.20 -4.68 21.50
C LEU A 74 22.72 -4.55 21.47
N VAL A 75 23.31 -3.73 22.35
CA VAL A 75 24.78 -3.59 22.46
C VAL A 75 25.43 -4.93 22.81
N ALA A 76 24.85 -5.69 23.74
CA ALA A 76 25.37 -7.02 24.12
C ALA A 76 25.29 -8.03 22.97
N ALA A 77 24.30 -7.89 22.09
CA ALA A 77 24.16 -8.68 20.86
C ALA A 77 25.06 -8.19 19.71
N GLY A 78 25.89 -7.16 19.92
CA GLY A 78 26.76 -6.60 18.88
C GLY A 78 26.05 -5.72 17.86
N ILE A 79 24.84 -5.22 18.16
CA ILE A 79 24.05 -4.34 17.29
C ILE A 79 24.10 -2.90 17.82
N ASP A 80 24.34 -1.90 16.96
CA ASP A 80 24.24 -0.49 17.36
C ASP A 80 22.76 -0.10 17.60
N PRO A 81 22.36 0.28 18.83
CA PRO A 81 20.99 0.68 19.13
C PRO A 81 20.49 1.89 18.33
N ARG A 82 21.40 2.77 17.88
CA ARG A 82 21.06 3.95 17.08
C ARG A 82 20.66 3.56 15.66
N GLU A 83 21.39 2.64 15.06
CA GLU A 83 21.09 2.11 13.73
C GLU A 83 19.82 1.27 13.76
N HIS A 84 19.65 0.41 14.77
CA HIS A 84 18.41 -0.34 14.96
C HIS A 84 17.20 0.60 15.09
N LYS A 85 17.31 1.66 15.91
CA LYS A 85 16.24 2.67 16.03
C LYS A 85 15.98 3.40 14.71
N ARG A 86 17.02 3.66 13.91
CA ARG A 86 16.88 4.28 12.58
C ARG A 86 16.16 3.35 11.63
N ALA A 87 16.57 2.08 11.55
CA ALA A 87 15.95 1.06 10.71
C ALA A 87 14.48 0.82 11.08
N VAL A 88 14.15 0.70 12.37
CA VAL A 88 12.75 0.58 12.82
C VAL A 88 11.95 1.83 12.47
N LYS A 89 12.53 3.03 12.63
CA LYS A 89 11.85 4.27 12.25
C LYS A 89 11.69 4.38 10.73
N GLU A 90 12.67 3.96 9.95
CA GLU A 90 12.60 3.91 8.48
C GLU A 90 11.53 2.91 8.04
N GLU A 91 11.43 1.75 8.69
CA GLU A 91 10.37 0.76 8.42
C GLU A 91 8.98 1.31 8.78
N GLN A 92 8.86 2.04 9.89
CA GLN A 92 7.61 2.69 10.31
C GLN A 92 7.27 3.95 9.49
N ALA A 93 8.29 4.61 8.92
CA ALA A 93 8.15 5.85 8.15
C ALA A 93 8.12 5.61 6.65
N LYS A 94 8.30 4.37 6.17
CA LYS A 94 7.74 3.96 4.89
C LYS A 94 6.25 4.25 5.01
N GLU A 95 5.80 5.35 4.39
CA GLU A 95 4.38 5.59 4.18
C GLU A 95 3.77 4.28 3.71
N ILE A 96 2.60 3.91 4.21
CA ILE A 96 1.92 2.71 3.72
C ILE A 96 1.65 2.99 2.23
N ILE A 97 2.53 2.50 1.35
CA ILE A 97 2.38 2.61 -0.08
C ILE A 97 1.39 1.52 -0.43
N THR A 98 0.12 1.94 -0.48
CA THR A 98 -0.98 1.03 -0.72
C THR A 98 -0.97 0.54 -2.16
N PHE A 99 -1.48 -0.66 -2.39
CA PHE A 99 -1.68 -1.17 -3.74
C PHE A 99 -2.48 -0.19 -4.61
N GLU A 100 -3.51 0.45 -4.02
CA GLU A 100 -4.32 1.44 -4.73
C GLU A 100 -3.50 2.66 -5.19
N LYS A 101 -2.63 3.21 -4.34
CA LYS A 101 -1.77 4.35 -4.70
C LYS A 101 -0.91 4.02 -5.92
N VAL A 102 -0.26 2.86 -5.90
CA VAL A 102 0.60 2.40 -6.99
C VAL A 102 -0.21 2.09 -8.26
N ALA A 103 -1.40 1.50 -8.11
CA ALA A 103 -2.29 1.24 -9.25
C ALA A 103 -2.74 2.54 -9.94
N ARG A 104 -3.02 3.60 -9.17
CA ARG A 104 -3.38 4.93 -9.69
C ARG A 104 -2.19 5.59 -10.41
N GLU A 105 -0.98 5.50 -9.85
CA GLU A 105 0.23 5.99 -10.50
C GLU A 105 0.50 5.26 -11.83
N TRP A 106 0.39 3.93 -11.83
CA TRP A 106 0.55 3.12 -13.04
C TRP A 106 -0.46 3.47 -14.14
N LEU A 107 -1.70 3.83 -13.79
CA LEU A 107 -2.70 4.29 -14.77
C LEU A 107 -2.26 5.58 -15.47
N VAL A 108 -1.62 6.51 -14.74
CA VAL A 108 -1.12 7.78 -15.28
C VAL A 108 0.08 7.58 -16.21
N THR A 109 0.94 6.60 -15.91
CA THR A 109 2.10 6.29 -16.76
C THR A 109 1.70 5.82 -18.16
N ASN A 110 0.51 5.23 -18.32
CA ASN A 110 0.02 4.70 -19.60
C ASN A 110 -0.68 5.76 -20.48
N GLN A 111 0.01 6.86 -20.78
CA GLN A 111 -0.52 8.00 -21.56
C GLN A 111 -0.97 7.66 -23.00
N LYS A 112 -0.67 6.46 -23.51
CA LYS A 112 -1.08 6.00 -24.84
C LYS A 112 -2.54 5.54 -24.90
N TRP A 113 -3.20 5.38 -23.76
CA TRP A 113 -4.59 4.93 -23.71
C TRP A 113 -5.55 6.10 -23.90
N SER A 114 -6.66 5.86 -24.60
CA SER A 114 -7.77 6.81 -24.60
C SER A 114 -8.35 6.92 -23.19
N GLU A 115 -8.93 8.08 -22.89
CA GLU A 115 -9.54 8.37 -21.58
C GLU A 115 -10.61 7.33 -21.22
N ASP A 116 -11.46 6.94 -22.18
CA ASP A 116 -12.45 5.87 -22.02
C ASP A 116 -11.84 4.50 -21.70
N HIS A 117 -10.68 4.18 -22.27
CA HIS A 117 -10.01 2.93 -21.95
C HIS A 117 -9.43 2.96 -20.53
N ALA A 118 -8.74 4.05 -20.17
CA ALA A 118 -8.20 4.25 -18.84
C ALA A 118 -9.29 4.21 -17.75
N ASN A 119 -10.42 4.89 -17.99
CA ASN A 119 -11.59 4.88 -17.09
C ASN A 119 -12.19 3.49 -16.93
N ARG A 120 -12.31 2.71 -18.01
CA ARG A 120 -12.78 1.31 -17.92
C ARG A 120 -11.82 0.42 -17.13
N VAL A 121 -10.51 0.61 -17.28
CA VAL A 121 -9.51 -0.13 -16.49
C VAL A 121 -9.60 0.25 -15.02
N LYS A 122 -9.63 1.55 -14.72
CA LYS A 122 -9.77 2.11 -13.37
C LYS A 122 -11.01 1.54 -12.67
N LYS A 123 -12.19 1.67 -13.30
CA LYS A 123 -13.44 1.16 -12.75
C LYS A 123 -13.40 -0.35 -12.50
N SER A 124 -12.80 -1.11 -13.42
CA SER A 124 -12.62 -2.54 -13.23
C SER A 124 -11.75 -2.90 -12.02
N LEU A 125 -10.74 -2.09 -11.68
CA LEU A 125 -9.90 -2.27 -10.49
C LEU A 125 -10.65 -1.85 -9.22
N GLU A 126 -11.36 -0.73 -9.27
CA GLU A 126 -12.20 -0.20 -8.17
C GLU A 126 -13.31 -1.20 -7.78
N ASP A 127 -13.96 -1.85 -8.75
CA ASP A 127 -15.07 -2.76 -8.47
C ASP A 127 -14.61 -4.15 -7.99
N ASN A 128 -13.45 -4.64 -8.44
CA ASN A 128 -13.07 -6.05 -8.26
C ASN A 128 -11.81 -6.28 -7.41
N ILE A 129 -10.87 -5.32 -7.34
CA ILE A 129 -9.55 -5.52 -6.70
C ILE A 129 -9.41 -4.66 -5.43
N PHE A 130 -9.68 -3.36 -5.54
CA PHE A 130 -9.46 -2.42 -4.42
C PHE A 130 -10.26 -2.76 -3.15
N PRO A 131 -11.49 -3.31 -3.21
CA PRO A 131 -12.23 -3.67 -2.00
C PRO A 131 -11.53 -4.75 -1.16
N ALA A 132 -10.71 -5.61 -1.78
CA ALA A 132 -10.04 -6.72 -1.10
C ALA A 132 -8.61 -6.37 -0.68
N ILE A 133 -7.84 -5.71 -1.56
CA ILE A 133 -6.39 -5.50 -1.35
C ILE A 133 -5.95 -4.05 -1.49
N GLY A 134 -6.84 -3.12 -1.84
CA GLY A 134 -6.49 -1.74 -2.21
C GLY A 134 -5.78 -0.97 -1.10
N ALA A 135 -6.23 -1.11 0.15
CA ALA A 135 -5.68 -0.41 1.32
C ALA A 135 -4.44 -1.09 1.94
N ARG A 136 -4.06 -2.28 1.47
CA ARG A 136 -2.92 -3.02 2.03
C ARG A 136 -1.60 -2.51 1.45
N ASN A 137 -0.53 -2.60 2.25
CA ASN A 137 0.82 -2.26 1.81
C ASN A 137 1.25 -3.17 0.67
N ILE A 138 1.74 -2.59 -0.43
CA ILE A 138 2.18 -3.34 -1.60
C ILE A 138 3.34 -4.29 -1.30
N ALA A 139 4.19 -3.97 -0.32
CA ALA A 139 5.33 -4.79 0.08
C ALA A 139 4.93 -6.06 0.86
N GLU A 140 3.74 -6.09 1.45
CA GLU A 140 3.25 -7.23 2.24
C GLU A 140 2.37 -8.19 1.41
N LEU A 141 2.01 -7.81 0.17
CA LEU A 141 1.11 -8.60 -0.66
C LEU A 141 1.83 -9.80 -1.26
N GLY A 142 1.43 -11.00 -0.86
CA GLY A 142 1.88 -12.25 -1.48
C GLY A 142 0.98 -12.71 -2.63
N THR A 143 1.42 -13.72 -3.39
CA THR A 143 0.64 -14.34 -4.49
C THR A 143 -0.75 -14.78 -4.04
N ARG A 144 -0.87 -15.31 -2.82
CA ARG A 144 -2.15 -15.75 -2.25
C ARG A 144 -3.14 -14.59 -2.09
N ASP A 145 -2.68 -13.45 -1.58
CA ASP A 145 -3.51 -12.26 -1.39
C ASP A 145 -4.00 -11.69 -2.72
N LEU A 146 -3.12 -11.66 -3.73
CA LEU A 146 -3.45 -11.18 -5.07
C LEU A 146 -4.49 -12.06 -5.79
N LEU A 147 -4.48 -13.38 -5.52
CA LEU A 147 -5.43 -14.32 -6.14
C LEU A 147 -6.84 -14.27 -5.54
N ILE A 148 -7.02 -13.82 -4.29
CA ILE A 148 -8.33 -13.76 -3.63
C ILE A 148 -9.37 -13.01 -4.47
N PRO A 149 -9.15 -11.73 -4.87
CA PRO A 149 -10.14 -11.00 -5.65
C PRO A 149 -10.35 -11.60 -7.05
N ILE A 150 -9.29 -12.13 -7.67
CA ILE A 150 -9.38 -12.72 -9.02
C ILE A 150 -10.22 -14.00 -9.01
N LYS A 151 -10.00 -14.88 -8.02
CA LYS A 151 -10.78 -16.11 -7.85
C LYS A 151 -12.24 -15.84 -7.50
N ALA A 152 -12.55 -14.74 -6.82
CA ALA A 152 -13.94 -14.34 -6.58
C ALA A 152 -14.68 -14.03 -7.90
N VAL A 153 -14.00 -13.34 -8.84
CA VAL A 153 -14.54 -13.06 -10.18
C VAL A 153 -14.65 -14.34 -11.02
N GLU A 154 -13.66 -15.23 -10.93
CA GLU A 154 -13.65 -16.53 -11.61
C GLU A 154 -14.84 -17.41 -11.16
N LYS A 155 -15.09 -17.51 -9.86
CA LYS A 155 -16.25 -18.23 -9.29
C LYS A 155 -17.59 -17.67 -9.77
N SER A 156 -17.63 -16.40 -10.18
CA SER A 156 -18.84 -15.78 -10.76
C SER A 156 -19.06 -16.16 -12.23
N GLY A 157 -18.21 -17.01 -12.83
CA GLY A 157 -18.29 -17.42 -14.24
C GLY A 157 -17.69 -16.43 -15.24
N ARG A 158 -17.18 -15.28 -14.78
CA ARG A 158 -16.63 -14.21 -15.63
C ARG A 158 -15.13 -14.42 -15.92
N LEU A 159 -14.81 -15.52 -16.62
CA LEU A 159 -13.43 -15.98 -16.85
C LEU A 159 -12.54 -14.96 -17.60
N GLU A 160 -13.07 -14.31 -18.64
CA GLU A 160 -12.29 -13.30 -19.38
C GLU A 160 -11.96 -12.09 -18.50
N VAL A 161 -12.89 -11.67 -17.64
CA VAL A 161 -12.67 -10.56 -16.71
C VAL A 161 -11.61 -10.95 -15.69
N ALA A 162 -11.68 -12.15 -15.13
CA ALA A 162 -10.66 -12.68 -14.21
C ALA A 162 -9.26 -12.70 -14.84
N SER A 163 -9.13 -13.17 -16.09
CA SER A 163 -7.85 -13.17 -16.81
C SER A 163 -7.31 -11.76 -17.06
N ARG A 164 -8.17 -10.82 -17.48
CA ARG A 164 -7.77 -9.41 -17.67
C ARG A 164 -7.34 -8.75 -16.35
N LEU A 165 -8.02 -9.05 -15.25
CA LEU A 165 -7.65 -8.57 -13.92
C LEU A 165 -6.28 -9.11 -13.49
N GLN A 166 -6.02 -10.40 -13.69
CA GLN A 166 -4.72 -11.01 -13.41
C GLN A 166 -3.57 -10.33 -14.18
N GLN A 167 -3.76 -10.08 -15.48
CA GLN A 167 -2.76 -9.39 -16.30
C GLN A 167 -2.49 -7.98 -15.78
N ARG A 168 -3.54 -7.23 -15.41
CA ARG A 168 -3.42 -5.87 -14.85
C ARG A 168 -2.73 -5.86 -13.50
N THR A 169 -3.12 -6.74 -12.58
CA THR A 169 -2.46 -6.88 -11.27
C THR A 169 -0.97 -7.21 -11.45
N THR A 170 -0.64 -8.07 -12.42
CA THR A 170 0.76 -8.39 -12.75
C THR A 170 1.53 -7.19 -13.29
N ALA A 171 0.89 -6.37 -14.11
CA ALA A 171 1.49 -5.14 -14.65
C ALA A 171 1.71 -4.07 -13.55
N ILE A 172 0.76 -3.91 -12.63
CA ILE A 172 0.87 -2.99 -11.48
C ILE A 172 2.02 -3.43 -10.56
N MET A 173 2.10 -4.71 -10.20
CA MET A 173 3.22 -5.22 -9.39
C MET A 173 4.56 -5.12 -10.11
N ARG A 174 4.57 -5.25 -11.45
CA ARG A 174 5.79 -5.00 -12.25
C ARG A 174 6.21 -3.53 -12.18
N TYR A 175 5.27 -2.60 -12.25
CA TYR A 175 5.54 -1.17 -12.08
C TYR A 175 6.11 -0.90 -10.69
N ALA A 176 5.56 -1.53 -9.64
CA ALA A 176 6.10 -1.40 -8.28
C ALA A 176 7.58 -1.84 -8.17
N VAL A 177 7.96 -2.93 -8.85
CA VAL A 177 9.38 -3.34 -8.94
C VAL A 177 10.22 -2.28 -9.65
N GLN A 178 9.74 -1.77 -10.79
CA GLN A 178 10.45 -0.76 -11.58
C GLN A 178 10.64 0.56 -10.80
N SER A 179 9.69 0.92 -9.95
CA SER A 179 9.76 2.08 -9.05
C SER A 179 10.59 1.83 -7.79
N GLY A 180 11.14 0.63 -7.59
CA GLY A 180 11.95 0.27 -6.42
C GLY A 180 11.15 0.12 -5.12
N LEU A 181 9.82 -0.09 -5.21
CA LEU A 181 8.94 -0.26 -4.05
C LEU A 181 8.97 -1.69 -3.49
N ILE A 182 9.22 -2.67 -4.36
CA ILE A 182 9.33 -4.09 -4.03
C ILE A 182 10.48 -4.71 -4.84
N ASP A 183 11.18 -5.69 -4.27
CA ASP A 183 12.34 -6.31 -4.92
C ASP A 183 11.94 -7.40 -5.93
N TYR A 184 10.81 -8.08 -5.70
CA TYR A 184 10.33 -9.19 -6.50
C TYR A 184 8.84 -9.05 -6.80
N ASN A 185 8.40 -9.54 -7.96
CA ASN A 185 7.01 -9.49 -8.39
C ASN A 185 6.26 -10.82 -8.06
N PRO A 186 5.51 -10.90 -6.94
CA PRO A 186 4.77 -12.09 -6.56
C PRO A 186 3.60 -12.43 -7.50
N ALA A 187 3.19 -11.49 -8.36
CA ALA A 187 2.13 -11.71 -9.34
C ALA A 187 2.58 -12.61 -10.50
N GLN A 188 3.88 -12.80 -10.73
CA GLN A 188 4.39 -13.69 -11.78
C GLN A 188 3.96 -15.15 -11.56
N GLU A 189 3.95 -15.58 -10.30
CA GLU A 189 3.53 -16.93 -9.88
C GLU A 189 2.00 -17.15 -9.97
N MET A 190 1.22 -16.13 -10.34
CA MET A 190 -0.21 -16.33 -10.58
C MET A 190 -0.46 -17.01 -11.94
N ALA A 191 0.49 -16.99 -12.88
CA ALA A 191 0.31 -17.55 -14.21
C ALA A 191 -0.12 -19.03 -14.14
N GLY A 192 -1.25 -19.38 -14.78
CA GLY A 192 -1.82 -20.72 -14.73
C GLY A 192 -2.72 -21.03 -13.53
N ALA A 193 -2.80 -20.15 -12.52
CA ALA A 193 -3.66 -20.34 -11.33
C ALA A 193 -5.14 -19.96 -11.54
N VAL A 194 -5.49 -19.37 -12.69
CA VAL A 194 -6.83 -18.90 -13.06
C VAL A 194 -7.23 -19.59 -14.36
N ALA A 195 -8.43 -20.17 -14.42
CA ALA A 195 -8.94 -20.78 -15.63
C ALA A 195 -9.11 -19.73 -16.74
N SER A 196 -8.51 -19.98 -17.91
CA SER A 196 -8.73 -19.17 -19.10
C SER A 196 -10.00 -19.62 -19.82
N SER A 197 -10.81 -18.66 -20.29
CA SER A 197 -11.88 -19.02 -21.22
C SER A 197 -11.29 -19.44 -22.56
N ASN A 198 -11.80 -20.53 -23.13
CA ASN A 198 -11.52 -20.83 -24.53
C ASN A 198 -12.05 -19.68 -25.39
N ARG A 199 -11.16 -19.11 -26.21
CA ARG A 199 -11.52 -18.06 -27.17
C ARG A 199 -12.50 -18.67 -28.18
N GLN A 200 -13.79 -18.38 -28.04
CA GLN A 200 -14.75 -18.64 -29.11
C GLN A 200 -14.51 -17.61 -30.23
N HIS A 201 -13.94 -18.09 -31.33
CA HIS A 201 -13.86 -17.32 -32.55
C HIS A 201 -15.29 -17.08 -33.05
N ARG A 202 -15.71 -15.82 -33.19
CA ARG A 202 -16.97 -15.48 -33.86
C ARG A 202 -16.69 -15.43 -35.35
N PRO A 203 -16.98 -16.49 -36.14
CA PRO A 203 -16.74 -16.47 -37.56
C PRO A 203 -17.53 -15.33 -38.21
N ALA A 204 -16.96 -14.73 -39.25
CA ALA A 204 -17.71 -13.80 -40.08
C ALA A 204 -18.97 -14.52 -40.60
N LEU A 205 -20.12 -13.84 -40.52
CA LEU A 205 -21.36 -14.35 -41.08
C LEU A 205 -21.14 -14.63 -42.57
N GLU A 206 -21.51 -15.82 -43.03
CA GLU A 206 -21.45 -16.15 -44.45
C GLU A 206 -22.38 -15.23 -45.25
N LEU A 207 -21.94 -14.77 -46.43
CA LEU A 207 -22.69 -13.83 -47.29
C LEU A 207 -24.15 -14.23 -47.56
N LYS A 208 -24.43 -15.55 -47.61
CA LYS A 208 -25.80 -16.09 -47.79
C LYS A 208 -26.72 -15.86 -46.59
N ARG A 209 -26.18 -15.67 -45.38
CA ARG A 209 -26.94 -15.32 -44.18
C ARG A 209 -27.12 -13.83 -43.99
N LEU A 210 -26.31 -13.00 -44.66
CA LEU A 210 -26.43 -11.55 -44.61
C LEU A 210 -27.72 -11.05 -45.29
N GLN A 211 -28.11 -11.63 -46.43
CA GLN A 211 -29.32 -11.23 -47.15
C GLN A 211 -30.60 -11.30 -46.30
N PRO A 212 -30.98 -12.44 -45.70
CA PRO A 212 -32.22 -12.52 -44.93
C PRO A 212 -32.19 -11.70 -43.63
N GLU A 213 -31.03 -11.52 -42.99
CA GLU A 213 -30.91 -10.69 -41.78
C GLU A 213 -31.00 -9.20 -42.11
N ILE A 214 -30.35 -8.74 -43.18
CA ILE A 214 -30.44 -7.35 -43.66
C ILE A 214 -31.85 -7.06 -44.16
N GLU A 215 -32.46 -7.97 -44.91
CA GLU A 215 -33.85 -7.85 -45.38
C GLU A 215 -34.83 -7.80 -44.22
N ASN A 216 -34.73 -8.67 -43.20
CA ASN A 216 -35.58 -8.59 -42.01
C ASN A 216 -35.39 -7.27 -41.26
N THR A 217 -34.15 -6.77 -41.16
CA THR A 217 -33.87 -5.53 -40.44
C THR A 217 -34.44 -4.32 -41.21
N ILE A 218 -34.26 -4.27 -42.52
CA ILE A 218 -34.82 -3.21 -43.40
C ILE A 218 -36.35 -3.28 -43.42
N THR A 219 -36.93 -4.47 -43.51
CA THR A 219 -38.40 -4.66 -43.54
C THR A 219 -39.01 -4.24 -42.20
N THR A 220 -38.36 -4.59 -41.08
CA THR A 220 -38.79 -4.15 -39.73
C THR A 220 -38.68 -2.63 -39.58
N PHE A 221 -37.59 -2.03 -40.08
CA PHE A 221 -37.39 -0.59 -40.02
C PHE A 221 -38.41 0.16 -40.90
N MET A 222 -38.67 -0.33 -42.11
CA MET A 222 -39.69 0.23 -43.00
C MET A 222 -41.10 0.07 -42.45
N LEU A 223 -41.46 -1.08 -41.86
CA LEU A 223 -42.75 -1.26 -41.18
C LEU A 223 -42.90 -0.32 -39.98
N CYS A 224 -41.86 -0.16 -39.16
CA CYS A 224 -41.88 0.80 -38.05
C CYS A 224 -42.04 2.24 -38.54
N CYS A 225 -41.33 2.64 -39.60
CA CYS A 225 -41.48 3.97 -40.21
C CYS A 225 -42.87 4.15 -40.82
N PHE A 226 -43.41 3.14 -41.50
CA PHE A 226 -44.75 3.22 -42.09
C PHE A 226 -45.84 3.34 -41.03
N ILE A 227 -45.74 2.57 -39.94
CA ILE A 227 -46.64 2.64 -38.79
C ILE A 227 -46.52 4.01 -38.11
N LEU A 228 -45.31 4.54 -37.90
CA LEU A 228 -45.09 5.87 -37.34
C LEU A 228 -45.69 6.99 -38.22
N ILE A 229 -45.53 6.90 -39.54
CA ILE A 229 -46.10 7.87 -40.49
C ILE A 229 -47.63 7.79 -40.54
N TYR A 230 -48.21 6.58 -40.50
CA TYR A 230 -49.66 6.39 -40.48
C TYR A 230 -50.29 6.86 -39.16
N SER A 231 -49.65 6.60 -38.02
CA SER A 231 -50.12 7.08 -36.71
C SER A 231 -50.05 8.60 -36.56
N PHE A 232 -49.16 9.29 -37.30
CA PHE A 232 -49.04 10.75 -37.27
C PHE A 232 -50.05 11.46 -38.19
N ASN A 233 -50.49 10.83 -39.28
CA ASN A 233 -51.42 11.42 -40.25
C ASN A 233 -52.91 11.20 -39.94
N PHE A 234 -53.26 10.29 -39.02
CA PHE A 234 -54.66 9.94 -38.72
C PHE A 234 -55.08 10.23 -37.26
N GLY A 235 -54.30 11.01 -36.51
CA GLY A 235 -54.56 11.35 -35.10
C GLY A 235 -54.89 12.83 -34.85
N GLY A 236 -55.67 13.46 -35.72
CA GLY A 236 -56.15 14.85 -35.59
C GLY A 236 -57.63 14.98 -35.92
#